data_AF-A0A962YNC0-F1
#
_entry.id   AF-A0A962YNC0-F1
#
_cell.length_a   1.000
_cell.length_b   1.000
_cell.length_c   1.000
_cell.angle_alpha   90.00
_cell.angle_beta   90.00
_cell.angle_gamma   90.00
#
_symmetry.space_group_name_H-M   'P 1'
#
loop_
_entity.id
_entity.type
_entity.pdbx_description
1 polymer ?
#
loop_
_entity_poly.entity_id
_entity_poly.type
_entity_poly.pdbx_seq_one_letter_code
_entity_poly.pdbx_strand_id
1 'polypeptide(L)'
;MGLKTLLRRIQRRLPFGTPGRPTPCDHIRKILIQLKGRQSDLELKLSQEHLPAKRRRMELQLEVIRLQQAKGLARQVELRDGCD
;
A
#
# COMPACT_ATOMS: atom_id res chain seq x y z
N MET A 1 29.40 -24.96 5.62
CA MET A 1 28.09 -24.73 4.95
C MET A 1 28.22 -23.51 4.04
N GLY A 2 28.12 -23.69 2.72
CA GLY A 2 28.54 -22.68 1.75
C GLY A 2 27.45 -21.66 1.38
N LEU A 3 27.88 -20.49 0.90
CA LEU A 3 27.03 -19.41 0.38
C LEU A 3 25.96 -19.90 -0.62
N LYS A 4 26.28 -20.88 -1.46
CA LYS A 4 25.33 -21.52 -2.40
C LYS A 4 24.14 -22.20 -1.69
N THR A 5 24.37 -22.80 -0.53
CA THR A 5 23.32 -23.47 0.26
C THR A 5 22.41 -22.43 0.93
N LEU A 6 22.98 -21.29 1.33
CA LEU A 6 22.27 -20.16 1.89
C LEU A 6 21.37 -19.49 0.84
N LEU A 7 21.91 -19.21 -0.35
CA LEU A 7 21.15 -18.67 -1.48
C LEU A 7 19.99 -19.58 -1.90
N ARG A 8 20.19 -20.90 -1.96
CA ARG A 8 19.09 -21.85 -2.23
C ARG A 8 18.01 -21.83 -1.15
N ARG A 9 18.36 -21.68 0.13
CA ARG A 9 17.37 -21.57 1.21
C ARG A 9 16.61 -20.26 1.14
N ILE A 10 17.27 -19.16 0.78
CA ILE A 10 16.64 -17.86 0.56
C ILE A 10 15.71 -17.92 -0.65
N GLN A 11 16.14 -18.50 -1.78
CA GLN A 11 15.29 -18.72 -2.96
C GLN A 11 14.10 -19.64 -2.68
N ARG A 12 14.22 -20.63 -1.80
CA ARG A 12 13.07 -21.46 -1.36
C ARG A 12 12.11 -20.72 -0.41
N ARG A 13 12.58 -19.69 0.28
CA ARG A 13 11.77 -18.83 1.18
C ARG A 13 11.19 -17.61 0.45
N LEU A 14 11.82 -17.18 -0.64
CA LEU A 14 11.26 -16.24 -1.59
C LEU A 14 10.20 -16.99 -2.39
N PRO A 15 8.92 -16.61 -2.28
CA PRO A 15 7.85 -17.35 -2.91
C PRO A 15 7.93 -17.16 -4.42
N PHE A 16 8.51 -18.13 -5.13
CA PHE A 16 8.15 -18.35 -6.51
C PHE A 16 6.67 -18.75 -6.51
N GLY A 17 5.82 -17.83 -7.00
CA GLY A 17 4.39 -17.97 -7.27
C GLY A 17 3.71 -19.20 -6.66
N THR A 18 3.30 -19.10 -5.39
CA THR A 18 2.33 -20.05 -4.84
C THR A 18 0.99 -19.82 -5.54
N PRO A 19 0.41 -20.82 -6.23
CA PRO A 19 -0.90 -20.68 -6.83
C PRO A 19 -1.92 -20.34 -5.74
N GLY A 20 -2.61 -19.21 -5.89
CA GLY A 20 -3.61 -18.71 -4.94
C GLY A 20 -3.18 -17.60 -3.98
N ARG A 21 -1.90 -17.17 -3.97
CA ARG A 21 -1.55 -15.90 -3.29
C ARG A 21 -1.86 -14.71 -4.21
N PRO A 22 -2.52 -13.66 -3.69
CA PRO A 22 -2.74 -12.44 -4.47
C PRO A 22 -1.39 -11.94 -4.98
N THR A 23 -1.35 -11.59 -6.26
CA THR A 23 -0.15 -11.03 -6.87
C THR A 23 0.28 -9.78 -6.08
N PRO A 24 1.56 -9.39 -6.12
CA PRO A 24 2.00 -8.13 -5.55
C PRO A 24 1.10 -6.95 -5.98
N CYS A 25 0.59 -6.98 -7.21
CA CYS A 25 -0.36 -6.01 -7.73
C CYS A 25 -1.75 -6.08 -7.08
N ASP A 26 -2.31 -7.26 -6.85
CA ASP A 26 -3.61 -7.40 -6.16
C ASP A 26 -3.55 -6.86 -4.73
N HIS A 27 -2.44 -7.11 -4.03
CA HIS A 27 -2.22 -6.53 -2.71
C HIS A 27 -2.15 -5.01 -2.75
N ILE A 28 -1.42 -4.43 -3.71
CA ILE A 28 -1.32 -2.97 -3.87
C ILE A 28 -2.69 -2.38 -4.21
N ARG A 29 -3.45 -2.99 -5.13
CA ARG A 29 -4.81 -2.57 -5.46
C ARG A 29 -5.73 -2.58 -4.23
N LYS A 30 -5.67 -3.64 -3.42
CA LYS A 30 -6.46 -3.74 -2.17
C LYS A 30 -6.11 -2.62 -1.20
N ILE A 31 -4.82 -2.33 -1.02
CA ILE A 31 -4.34 -1.24 -0.16
C ILE A 31 -4.83 0.13 -0.70
N LEU A 32 -4.74 0.37 -2.00
CA LEU A 32 -5.21 1.61 -2.63
C LEU A 32 -6.72 1.80 -2.45
N ILE A 33 -7.53 0.74 -2.58
CA ILE A 33 -8.97 0.79 -2.31
C ILE A 33 -9.26 1.17 -0.85
N GLN A 34 -8.55 0.54 0.09
CA GLN A 34 -8.70 0.84 1.53
C GLN A 34 -8.30 2.29 1.85
N LEU A 35 -7.20 2.79 1.25
CA LEU A 35 -6.77 4.17 1.42
C LEU A 35 -7.77 5.16 0.85
N LYS A 36 -8.39 4.85 -0.30
CA LYS A 36 -9.45 5.67 -0.90
C LYS A 36 -10.69 5.75 0.01
N GLY A 37 -11.13 4.64 0.58
CA GLY A 37 -12.23 4.62 1.54
C GLY A 37 -11.92 5.47 2.78
N ARG A 38 -10.74 5.28 3.36
CA ARG A 38 -10.27 6.09 4.50
C ARG A 38 -10.19 7.57 4.18
N GLN A 39 -9.77 7.94 2.98
CA GLN A 39 -9.72 9.33 2.54
C GLN A 39 -11.12 9.95 2.55
N SER A 40 -12.10 9.29 1.93
CA SER A 40 -13.49 9.80 1.87
C SER A 40 -14.11 9.93 3.26
N ASP A 41 -13.88 8.94 4.14
CA ASP A 41 -14.37 9.00 5.53
C ASP A 41 -13.75 10.17 6.30
N LEU A 42 -12.46 10.44 6.08
CA LEU A 42 -11.77 11.54 6.76
C LEU A 42 -12.19 12.90 6.22
N GLU A 43 -12.41 13.03 4.91
CA GLU A 43 -12.95 14.24 4.28
C GLU A 43 -14.35 14.57 4.81
N LEU A 44 -15.21 13.55 4.98
CA LEU A 44 -16.53 13.72 5.58
C LEU A 44 -16.43 14.16 7.05
N LYS A 45 -15.52 13.58 7.83
CA LYS A 45 -15.31 13.99 9.23
C LYS A 45 -14.76 15.41 9.32
N LEU A 46 -13.90 15.78 8.38
CA LEU A 46 -13.27 17.11 8.35
C LEU A 46 -14.28 18.21 8.01
N SER A 47 -15.28 17.93 7.16
CA SER A 47 -16.35 18.88 6.86
C SER A 47 -17.29 19.13 8.04
N GLN A 48 -17.39 18.16 8.96
CA GLN A 48 -18.20 18.24 10.18
C GLN A 48 -17.42 18.70 11.42
N GLU A 49 -16.08 18.82 11.33
CA GLU A 49 -15.23 19.15 12.47
C GLU A 49 -15.03 20.66 12.61
N HIS A 50 -15.51 21.20 13.73
CA HIS A 50 -15.43 22.62 14.05
C HIS A 50 -14.22 22.98 14.92
N LEU A 51 -13.54 21.99 15.53
CA LEU A 51 -12.38 22.26 16.39
C LEU A 51 -11.09 22.40 15.55
N PRO A 52 -10.40 23.56 15.60
CA PRO A 52 -9.23 23.83 14.75
C PRO A 52 -8.09 22.83 14.95
N ALA A 53 -7.85 22.40 16.19
CA ALA A 53 -6.79 21.44 16.51
C ALA A 53 -7.06 20.05 15.92
N LYS A 54 -8.31 19.59 15.98
CA LYS A 54 -8.72 18.30 15.39
C LYS A 54 -8.70 18.37 13.86
N ARG A 55 -9.15 19.49 13.30
CA ARG A 55 -9.12 19.75 11.86
C ARG A 55 -7.70 19.70 11.30
N ARG A 56 -6.73 20.40 11.90
CA ARG A 56 -5.31 20.34 11.50
C ARG A 56 -4.74 18.92 11.55
N ARG A 57 -5.09 18.16 12.58
CA ARG A 57 -4.68 16.75 12.70
C ARG A 57 -5.27 15.89 11.57
N MET A 58 -6.53 16.11 11.22
CA MET A 58 -7.18 15.41 10.11
C MET A 58 -6.60 15.83 8.75
N GLU A 59 -6.26 17.11 8.56
CA GLU A 59 -5.58 17.61 7.34
C GLU A 59 -4.21 16.92 7.15
N LEU A 60 -3.41 16.81 8.21
CA LEU A 60 -2.15 16.06 8.19
C LEU A 60 -2.36 14.58 7.86
N GLN A 61 -3.41 13.96 8.42
CA GLN A 61 -3.75 12.57 8.10
C GLN A 61 -4.15 12.40 6.62
N LEU A 62 -4.89 13.36 6.05
CA LEU A 62 -5.20 13.36 4.62
C LEU A 62 -3.95 13.47 3.77
N GLU A 63 -3.02 14.34 4.14
CA GLU A 63 -1.75 14.50 3.42
C GLU A 63 -0.93 13.20 3.43
N VAL A 64 -0.84 12.53 4.57
CA VAL A 64 -0.20 11.22 4.69
C VAL A 64 -0.89 10.17 3.80
N ILE A 65 -2.23 10.14 3.78
CA ILE A 65 -2.99 9.21 2.93
C ILE A 65 -2.71 9.48 1.44
N ARG A 66 -2.69 10.75 1.02
CA ARG A 66 -2.36 11.15 -0.36
C ARG A 66 -0.94 10.73 -0.76
N LEU A 67 0.03 10.93 0.13
CA LEU A 67 1.42 10.47 -0.09
C LEU A 67 1.50 8.94 -0.23
N GLN A 68 0.75 8.20 0.59
CA GLN A 68 0.70 6.74 0.51
C GLN A 68 0.04 6.25 -0.78
N GLN A 69 -1.04 6.91 -1.23
CA GLN A 69 -1.66 6.63 -2.52
C GLN A 69 -0.70 6.87 -3.68
N ALA A 70 0.01 8.02 -3.69
CA ALA A 70 0.98 8.34 -4.74
C ALA A 70 2.09 7.27 -4.82
N LYS A 71 2.62 6.84 -3.66
CA LYS A 71 3.61 5.74 -3.60
C LYS A 71 3.04 4.42 -4.08
N GLY A 72 1.81 4.07 -3.70
CA GLY A 72 1.14 2.85 -4.14
C GLY A 72 0.90 2.82 -5.65
N LEU A 73 0.49 3.94 -6.24
CA LEU A 73 0.31 4.10 -7.69
C LEU A 73 1.65 4.01 -8.44
N ALA A 74 2.69 4.70 -7.95
CA ALA A 74 4.03 4.59 -8.53
C ALA A 74 4.53 3.14 -8.50
N ARG A 75 4.34 2.44 -7.37
CA ARG A 75 4.70 1.04 -7.24
C ARG A 75 3.89 0.12 -8.16
N GLN A 76 2.63 0.44 -8.41
CA GLN A 76 1.80 -0.30 -9.36
C GLN A 76 2.28 -0.11 -10.80
N VAL A 77 2.78 1.07 -11.16
CA VAL A 77 3.40 1.33 -12.47
C VAL A 77 4.72 0.58 -12.61
N GLU A 78 5.59 0.59 -11.58
CA GLU A 78 6.84 -0.18 -11.58
C GLU A 78 6.62 -1.69 -11.73
N LEU A 79 5.53 -2.21 -11.16
CA LEU A 79 5.19 -3.62 -11.21
C LEU A 79 4.33 -3.99 -12.42
N ARG A 80 3.98 -3.02 -13.27
CA ARG A 80 3.10 -3.23 -14.43
C ARG A 80 3.68 -4.28 -15.39
N ASP A 81 5.01 -4.31 -15.55
CA ASP A 81 5.72 -5.28 -16.39
C ASP A 81 5.78 -6.70 -15.79
N GLY A 82 5.37 -6.89 -14.53
CA GLY A 82 5.37 -8.18 -13.83
C GLY A 82 4.00 -8.63 -13.32
N CYS A 83 2.93 -7.96 -13.79
CA CYS A 83 1.55 -8.21 -13.36
C CYS A 83 0.61 -8.63 -14.48
N ASP A 84 1.19 -8.97 -15.65
CA ASP A 84 0.54 -9.71 -16.74
C ASP A 84 1.01 -11.18 -16.75
#